data_AF-A0A0F9GJK5-F1
#
_entry.id   AF-A0A0F9GJK5-F1
#
_cell.length_a   1.000
_cell.length_b   1.000
_cell.length_c   1.000
_cell.angle_alpha   90.00
_cell.angle_beta   90.00
_cell.angle_gamma   90.00
#
_symmetry.space_group_name_H-M   'P 1'
#
loop_
_entity.id
_entity.type
_entity.pdbx_description
1 polymer ?
#
loop_
_entity_poly.entity_id
_entity_poly.type
_entity_poly.pdbx_seq_one_letter_code
_entity_poly.pdbx_strand_id
1 'polypeptide(L)'
;MTEFYYKEITDDEVDAPKLARAKYVLAYCQKVLSLSMIIIKWCVEIDKATYDSCGKSPFGEVVKTLKGMNVWREEFDGMTKLVSQRNVIWIRADIPVDMITETVAHECKHVSDFARYGIFNKQEEERRADNFGRKVMREIWE
;
A
#
# COMPACT_ATOMS: atom_id res chain seq x y z
N MET A 1 -14.08 -4.50 19.05
CA MET A 1 -13.28 -4.16 17.85
C MET A 1 -11.85 -4.55 18.14
N THR A 2 -11.24 -5.37 17.28
CA THR A 2 -9.84 -5.77 17.44
C THR A 2 -8.97 -4.67 16.82
N GLU A 3 -8.03 -4.12 17.58
CA GLU A 3 -7.06 -3.15 17.07
C GLU A 3 -5.88 -3.90 16.43
N PHE A 4 -5.37 -3.37 15.32
CA PHE A 4 -4.19 -3.87 14.64
C PHE A 4 -3.06 -2.85 14.71
N TYR A 5 -1.84 -3.35 14.81
CA TYR A 5 -0.65 -2.54 14.92
C TYR A 5 0.35 -3.03 13.89
N TYR A 6 1.02 -2.12 13.20
CA TYR A 6 2.08 -2.49 12.28
C TYR A 6 3.33 -1.67 12.52
N LYS A 7 4.46 -2.26 12.15
CA LYS A 7 5.78 -1.64 12.15
C LYS A 7 6.33 -1.65 10.74
N GLU A 8 6.99 -0.55 10.34
CA GLU A 8 7.76 -0.52 9.09
C GLU A 8 8.98 -1.41 9.19
N ILE A 9 9.24 -2.16 8.13
CA ILE A 9 10.46 -2.96 7.96
C ILE A 9 11.21 -2.50 6.71
N THR A 10 12.48 -2.88 6.64
CA THR A 10 13.38 -2.57 5.52
C THR A 10 13.24 -3.57 4.38
N ASP A 11 13.74 -3.22 3.19
CA ASP A 11 13.76 -4.12 2.02
C ASP A 11 14.51 -5.44 2.31
N ASP A 12 15.51 -5.42 3.20
CA ASP A 12 16.32 -6.59 3.57
C ASP A 12 15.56 -7.60 4.45
N GLU A 13 14.44 -7.17 5.04
CA GLU A 13 13.55 -8.01 5.86
C GLU A 13 12.40 -8.63 5.05
N VAL A 14 12.32 -8.35 3.74
CA VAL A 14 11.24 -8.79 2.85
C VAL A 14 11.71 -9.92 1.94
N ASP A 15 10.85 -10.93 1.75
CA ASP A 15 11.14 -12.03 0.82
C ASP A 15 11.51 -11.50 -0.57
N ALA A 16 12.67 -11.91 -1.10
CA ALA A 16 13.20 -11.42 -2.37
C ALA A 16 12.21 -11.51 -3.56
N PRO A 17 11.37 -12.57 -3.70
CA PRO A 17 10.34 -12.62 -4.74
C PRO A 17 9.28 -11.51 -4.62
N LYS A 18 8.87 -11.15 -3.39
CA LYS A 18 7.91 -10.06 -3.16
C LYS A 18 8.52 -8.72 -3.54
N LEU A 19 9.78 -8.50 -3.13
CA LEU A 19 10.51 -7.28 -3.44
C LEU A 19 10.69 -7.09 -4.95
N ALA A 20 11.13 -8.14 -5.66
CA ALA A 20 11.28 -8.11 -7.10
C ALA A 20 9.95 -7.86 -7.82
N ARG A 21 8.88 -8.53 -7.37
CA ARG A 21 7.54 -8.37 -7.94
C ARG A 21 7.02 -6.95 -7.74
N ALA A 22 7.11 -6.41 -6.54
CA ALA A 22 6.65 -5.07 -6.23
C ALA A 22 7.37 -4.01 -7.07
N LYS A 23 8.71 -4.12 -7.21
CA LYS A 23 9.51 -3.21 -8.04
C LYS A 23 9.12 -3.27 -9.52
N TYR A 24 8.89 -4.48 -10.05
CA TYR A 24 8.46 -4.68 -11.43
C TYR A 24 7.08 -4.06 -11.69
N VAL A 25 6.10 -4.35 -10.84
CA VAL A 25 4.73 -3.85 -10.99
C VAL A 25 4.67 -2.34 -10.80
N LEU A 26 5.44 -1.79 -9.86
CA LEU A 26 5.55 -0.35 -9.69
C LEU A 26 6.06 0.34 -10.96
N ALA A 27 7.14 -0.17 -11.56
CA ALA A 27 7.69 0.38 -12.79
C ALA A 27 6.68 0.32 -13.95
N TYR A 28 5.93 -0.78 -14.05
CA TYR A 28 4.83 -0.93 -15.00
C TYR A 28 3.75 0.14 -14.79
N CYS A 29 3.24 0.28 -13.56
CA CYS A 29 2.21 1.25 -13.23
C CYS A 29 2.66 2.69 -13.43
N GLN A 30 3.90 3.04 -13.06
CA GLN A 30 4.44 4.37 -13.29
C GLN A 30 4.46 4.74 -14.78
N LYS A 31 4.80 3.77 -15.65
CA LYS A 31 4.75 3.96 -17.10
C LYS A 31 3.32 4.11 -17.62
N VAL A 32 2.42 3.20 -17.24
CA VAL A 32 1.04 3.15 -17.78
C VAL A 32 0.18 4.32 -17.30
N LEU A 33 0.36 4.74 -16.05
CA LEU A 33 -0.43 5.81 -15.44
C LEU A 33 0.25 7.19 -15.52
N SER A 34 1.48 7.24 -16.04
CA SER A 34 2.34 8.44 -16.09
C SER A 34 2.58 9.05 -14.70
N LEU A 35 2.90 8.20 -13.72
CA LEU A 35 3.08 8.63 -12.33
C LEU A 35 4.51 9.08 -12.08
N SER A 36 4.65 10.05 -11.19
CA SER A 36 5.94 10.48 -10.66
C SER A 36 6.54 9.42 -9.71
N MET A 37 7.68 9.76 -9.09
CA MET A 37 8.36 8.87 -8.15
C MET A 37 7.45 8.49 -6.98
N ILE A 38 7.17 7.20 -6.86
CA ILE A 38 6.45 6.57 -5.75
C ILE A 38 7.47 5.75 -4.95
N ILE A 39 7.35 5.78 -3.62
CA ILE A 39 8.18 4.98 -2.71
C ILE A 39 7.32 3.84 -2.15
N ILE A 40 7.77 2.61 -2.32
CA ILE A 40 7.19 1.47 -1.59
C ILE A 40 7.88 1.37 -0.22
N LYS A 41 7.07 1.17 0.81
CA LYS A 41 7.46 0.83 2.17
C LYS A 41 6.78 -0.47 2.56
N TRP A 42 7.40 -1.20 3.47
CA TRP A 42 6.90 -2.51 3.91
C TRP A 42 6.51 -2.43 5.37
N CYS A 43 5.46 -3.15 5.75
CA CYS A 43 5.06 -3.27 7.15
C CYS A 43 4.66 -4.70 7.52
N VAL A 44 4.79 -5.02 8.80
CA VAL A 44 4.35 -6.29 9.39
C VAL A 44 3.43 -6.03 10.56
N GLU A 45 2.42 -6.88 10.73
CA GLU A 45 1.54 -6.85 11.90
C GLU A 45 2.36 -7.20 13.15
N ILE A 46 2.17 -6.45 14.23
CA ILE A 46 2.81 -6.65 15.53
C ILE A 46 1.76 -6.57 16.63
N ASP A 47 2.07 -7.11 17.81
CA ASP A 47 1.20 -6.95 18.96
C ASP A 47 1.27 -5.51 19.54
N LYS A 48 0.28 -5.18 20.38
CA LYS A 48 0.17 -3.86 21.04
C LYS A 48 1.37 -3.53 21.93
N ALA A 49 1.93 -4.52 22.65
CA ALA A 49 3.06 -4.28 23.56
C ALA A 49 4.34 -3.96 22.78
N THR A 50 4.57 -4.67 21.68
CA THR A 50 5.64 -4.39 20.72
C THR A 50 5.45 -3.00 20.10
N TYR A 51 4.23 -2.63 19.73
CA TYR A 51 3.95 -1.29 19.18
C TYR A 51 4.22 -0.17 20.19
N ASP A 52 3.74 -0.34 21.43
CA ASP A 52 3.91 0.64 22.51
C ASP A 52 5.39 0.83 22.89
N SER A 53 6.24 -0.18 22.67
CA SER A 53 7.68 -0.13 22.95
C SER A 53 8.55 0.38 21.79
N CYS A 54 8.10 0.26 20.53
CA CYS A 54 8.91 0.57 19.34
C CYS A 54 9.16 2.07 19.07
N GLY A 55 8.66 2.99 19.90
CA GLY A 55 8.69 4.43 19.60
C GLY A 55 7.83 4.78 18.36
N LYS A 56 7.56 6.07 18.14
CA LYS A 56 6.67 6.49 17.06
C LYS A 56 7.38 6.32 15.70
N SER A 57 7.03 5.30 14.92
CA SER A 57 7.39 5.27 13.50
C SER A 57 6.49 6.21 12.70
N PRO A 58 6.92 6.73 11.53
CA PRO A 58 6.08 7.54 10.65
C PRO A 58 4.77 6.83 10.28
N PHE A 59 4.82 5.52 9.99
CA PHE A 59 3.62 4.70 9.84
C PHE A 59 2.77 4.66 11.11
N GLY A 60 3.39 4.50 12.29
CA GLY A 60 2.71 4.52 13.58
C GLY A 60 2.01 5.85 13.87
N GLU A 61 2.55 6.98 13.41
CA GLU A 61 1.89 8.29 13.48
C GLU A 61 0.77 8.42 12.44
N VAL A 62 0.97 7.93 11.21
CA VAL A 62 -0.09 7.85 10.19
C VAL A 62 -1.26 7.00 10.69
N VAL A 63 -1.00 5.83 11.28
CA VAL A 63 -2.00 4.93 11.86
C VAL A 63 -2.62 5.50 13.14
N LYS A 64 -1.88 6.23 13.98
CA LYS A 64 -2.46 7.00 15.09
C LYS A 64 -3.39 8.10 14.60
N THR A 65 -3.09 8.74 13.47
CA THR A 65 -3.99 9.71 12.84
C THR A 65 -5.22 9.01 12.26
N LEU A 66 -5.07 7.76 11.82
CA LEU A 66 -6.17 6.87 11.43
C LEU A 66 -6.92 6.26 12.63
N LYS A 67 -6.53 6.50 13.90
CA LYS A 67 -7.40 6.17 15.04
C LYS A 67 -8.70 7.00 15.06
N GLY A 68 -8.84 7.98 14.16
CA GLY A 68 -10.11 8.64 13.82
C GLY A 68 -10.79 8.15 12.53
N MET A 69 -10.20 7.20 11.80
CA MET A 69 -10.72 6.58 10.58
C MET A 69 -10.53 5.07 10.68
N ASN A 70 -11.58 4.34 11.08
CA ASN A 70 -11.56 2.88 11.26
C ASN A 70 -10.79 2.16 10.13
N VAL A 71 -9.56 1.71 10.40
CA VAL A 71 -8.83 0.79 9.52
C VAL A 71 -9.17 -0.62 9.98
N TRP A 72 -10.07 -1.28 9.26
CA TRP A 72 -10.54 -2.62 9.57
C TRP A 72 -9.50 -3.66 9.08
N ARG A 73 -9.28 -4.74 9.86
CA ARG A 73 -8.34 -5.83 9.53
C ARG A 73 -8.51 -6.38 8.12
N GLU A 74 -9.76 -6.44 7.68
CA GLU A 74 -10.18 -7.13 6.46
C GLU A 74 -9.91 -6.30 5.19
N GLU A 75 -9.40 -5.06 5.31
CA GLU A 75 -9.33 -4.12 4.17
C GLU A 75 -7.91 -3.57 3.88
N PHE A 76 -6.85 -4.08 4.54
CA PHE A 76 -5.49 -3.53 4.36
C PHE A 76 -4.50 -4.60 3.92
N ASP A 77 -4.26 -4.65 2.61
CA ASP A 77 -3.10 -5.30 1.98
C ASP A 77 -2.02 -4.28 1.60
N GLY A 78 -2.45 -3.05 1.33
CA GLY A 78 -1.60 -1.89 1.11
C GLY A 78 -2.32 -0.58 1.44
N MET A 79 -1.60 0.53 1.36
CA MET A 79 -2.15 1.88 1.50
C MET A 79 -1.23 2.93 0.91
N THR A 80 -1.83 3.89 0.23
CA THR A 80 -1.16 5.06 -0.31
C THR A 80 -1.36 6.29 0.58
N LYS A 81 -0.30 7.07 0.80
CA LYS A 81 -0.39 8.43 1.36
C LYS A 81 0.67 9.36 0.77
N LEU A 82 0.34 10.65 0.70
CA LEU A 82 1.32 11.69 0.43
C LEU A 82 2.11 12.02 1.71
N VAL A 83 3.42 11.79 1.70
CA VAL A 83 4.35 12.13 2.79
C VAL A 83 5.46 13.00 2.24
N SER A 84 5.66 14.20 2.81
CA SER A 84 6.74 15.11 2.41
C SER A 84 6.82 15.32 0.89
N GLN A 85 5.67 15.55 0.26
CA GLN A 85 5.50 15.73 -1.20
C GLN A 85 5.86 14.50 -2.06
N ARG A 86 5.97 13.30 -1.47
CA ARG A 86 6.18 12.04 -2.19
C ARG A 86 5.01 11.10 -1.93
N ASN A 87 4.57 10.41 -2.97
CA ASN A 87 3.60 9.33 -2.83
C ASN A 87 4.31 8.12 -2.22
N VAL A 88 3.83 7.68 -1.06
CA VAL A 88 4.33 6.51 -0.36
C VAL A 88 3.22 5.46 -0.36
N ILE A 89 3.56 4.26 -0.79
CA ILE A 89 2.70 3.08 -0.72
C ILE A 89 3.28 2.17 0.36
N TRP A 90 2.53 1.90 1.41
CA TRP A 90 2.84 0.80 2.34
C TRP A 90 2.21 -0.48 1.86
N ILE A 91 2.95 -1.57 1.93
CA ILE A 91 2.49 -2.90 1.57
C ILE A 91 2.80 -3.83 2.74
N ARG A 92 1.84 -4.67 3.10
CA ARG A 92 2.07 -5.72 4.07
C ARG A 92 3.06 -6.74 3.55
N ALA A 93 4.09 -7.03 4.33
CA ALA A 93 5.10 -8.00 3.94
C ALA A 93 4.62 -9.46 4.07
N ASP A 94 3.53 -9.71 4.80
CA ASP A 94 2.95 -11.03 5.03
C ASP A 94 1.92 -11.45 3.97
N ILE A 95 1.53 -10.58 3.03
CA ILE A 95 0.63 -10.97 1.94
C ILE A 95 1.32 -11.94 0.96
N PRO A 96 0.57 -12.87 0.33
CA PRO A 96 1.08 -13.76 -0.70
C PRO A 96 1.71 -13.03 -1.90
N VAL A 97 2.71 -13.64 -2.53
CA VAL A 97 3.46 -13.04 -3.67
C VAL A 97 2.56 -12.74 -4.86
N ASP A 98 1.56 -13.59 -5.11
CA ASP A 98 0.55 -13.42 -6.15
C ASP A 98 -0.35 -12.21 -5.90
N MET A 99 -0.62 -11.86 -4.64
CA MET A 99 -1.40 -10.67 -4.29
C MET A 99 -0.62 -9.36 -4.45
N ILE A 100 0.71 -9.37 -4.36
CA ILE A 100 1.57 -8.17 -4.49
C ILE A 100 1.27 -7.38 -5.75
N THR A 101 1.00 -8.07 -6.86
CA THR A 101 0.75 -7.41 -8.15
C THR A 101 -0.55 -6.62 -8.14
N GLU A 102 -1.64 -7.23 -7.65
CA GLU A 102 -2.92 -6.56 -7.52
C GLU A 102 -2.83 -5.39 -6.55
N THR A 103 -2.24 -5.60 -5.37
CA THR A 103 -2.08 -4.57 -4.32
C THR A 103 -1.27 -3.37 -4.82
N VAL A 104 -0.08 -3.57 -5.39
CA VAL A 104 0.74 -2.46 -5.90
C VAL A 104 0.00 -1.68 -6.98
N ALA A 105 -0.66 -2.37 -7.90
CA ALA A 105 -1.39 -1.74 -8.99
C ALA A 105 -2.61 -0.95 -8.49
N HIS A 106 -3.37 -1.52 -7.55
CA HIS A 106 -4.49 -0.89 -6.87
C HIS A 106 -4.05 0.42 -6.19
N GLU A 107 -2.97 0.38 -5.41
CA GLU A 107 -2.41 1.56 -4.74
C GLU A 107 -1.86 2.62 -5.71
N CYS A 108 -1.18 2.20 -6.78
CA CYS A 108 -0.78 3.12 -7.84
C CYS A 108 -1.98 3.81 -8.51
N LYS A 109 -3.12 3.11 -8.61
CA LYS A 109 -4.35 3.68 -9.15
C LYS A 109 -4.93 4.75 -8.23
N HIS A 110 -4.87 4.58 -6.90
CA HIS A 110 -5.19 5.64 -5.94
C HIS A 110 -4.32 6.87 -6.15
N VAL A 111 -2.99 6.70 -6.28
CA VAL A 111 -2.09 7.84 -6.60
C VAL A 111 -2.53 8.57 -7.87
N SER A 112 -2.83 7.81 -8.93
CA SER A 112 -3.25 8.39 -10.21
C SER A 112 -4.58 9.11 -10.11
N ASP A 113 -5.56 8.53 -9.42
CA ASP A 113 -6.91 9.09 -9.34
C ASP A 113 -6.92 10.33 -8.47
N PHE A 114 -6.19 10.32 -7.35
CA PHE A 114 -6.02 11.51 -6.51
C PHE A 114 -5.38 12.67 -7.29
N ALA A 115 -4.35 12.40 -8.10
CA ALA A 115 -3.68 13.43 -8.91
C ALA A 115 -4.56 14.00 -10.03
N ARG A 116 -5.44 13.18 -10.62
CA ARG A 116 -6.27 13.58 -11.77
C ARG A 116 -7.61 14.19 -11.39
N TYR A 117 -8.18 13.73 -10.29
CA TYR A 117 -9.57 13.99 -9.95
C TYR A 117 -9.73 14.64 -8.56
N GLY A 118 -8.74 14.54 -7.67
CA GLY A 118 -8.91 14.94 -6.27
C GLY A 118 -9.77 13.93 -5.50
N ILE A 119 -10.39 14.37 -4.39
CA ILE A 119 -11.18 13.49 -3.52
C ILE A 119 -12.55 13.21 -4.16
N PHE A 120 -12.81 11.93 -4.47
CA PHE A 120 -14.08 11.44 -5.03
C PHE A 120 -14.83 10.54 -4.03
N ASN A 121 -16.02 10.07 -4.42
CA ASN A 121 -16.74 9.03 -3.68
C ASN A 121 -15.84 7.79 -3.52
N LYS A 122 -15.53 7.43 -2.26
CA LYS A 122 -14.68 6.30 -1.89
C LYS A 122 -15.06 5.02 -2.64
N GLN A 123 -16.34 4.66 -2.74
CA GLN A 123 -16.76 3.41 -3.39
C GLN A 123 -16.35 3.33 -4.87
N GLU A 124 -16.44 4.45 -5.59
CA GLU A 124 -16.09 4.49 -7.00
C GLU A 124 -14.58 4.52 -7.22
N GLU A 125 -13.84 5.12 -6.28
CA GLU A 125 -12.37 5.07 -6.24
C GLU A 125 -11.87 3.63 -6.05
N GLU A 126 -12.36 2.94 -5.02
CA GLU A 126 -12.05 1.53 -4.74
C GLU A 126 -12.37 0.64 -5.96
N ARG A 127 -13.57 0.80 -6.55
CA ARG A 127 -13.97 0.02 -7.73
C ARG A 127 -13.02 0.22 -8.92
N ARG A 128 -12.50 1.43 -9.15
CA ARG A 128 -11.54 1.70 -10.23
C ARG A 128 -10.17 1.12 -9.91
N ALA A 129 -9.73 1.22 -8.65
CA ALA A 129 -8.48 0.65 -8.16
C ALA A 129 -8.49 -0.88 -8.31
N ASP A 130 -9.56 -1.54 -7.87
CA ASP A 130 -9.78 -2.99 -8.04
C ASP A 130 -9.76 -3.44 -9.50
N ASN A 131 -10.51 -2.74 -10.36
CA ASN A 131 -10.57 -3.10 -11.78
C ASN A 131 -9.21 -2.92 -12.46
N PHE A 132 -8.44 -1.91 -12.05
CA PHE A 132 -7.09 -1.72 -12.55
C PHE A 132 -6.15 -2.80 -12.02
N GLY A 133 -6.18 -3.13 -10.71
CA GLY A 133 -5.41 -4.20 -10.11
C GLY A 133 -5.60 -5.54 -10.83
N ARG A 134 -6.85 -5.96 -11.03
CA ARG A 134 -7.20 -7.18 -11.80
C ARG A 134 -6.75 -7.12 -13.26
N LYS A 135 -6.77 -5.94 -13.89
CA LYS A 135 -6.28 -5.78 -15.25
C LYS A 135 -4.76 -6.01 -15.30
N VAL A 136 -4.01 -5.39 -14.41
CA VAL A 136 -2.54 -5.53 -14.34
C VAL A 136 -2.13 -6.96 -14.00
N MET A 137 -2.88 -7.63 -13.11
CA MET A 137 -2.71 -9.06 -12.85
C MET A 137 -2.75 -9.88 -14.14
N ARG A 138 -3.79 -9.72 -14.96
CA ARG A 138 -3.89 -10.44 -16.23
C ARG A 138 -2.73 -10.11 -17.18
N GLU A 139 -2.40 -8.83 -17.34
CA GLU A 139 -1.35 -8.40 -18.27
C GLU A 139 0.08 -8.85 -17.89
N ILE A 140 0.33 -9.13 -16.62
CA ILE A 140 1.66 -9.55 -16.12
C ILE A 140 1.77 -11.07 -15.99
N TRP A 141 0.65 -11.78 -15.80
CA TRP A 141 0.63 -13.22 -15.52
C TRP A 141 0.15 -14.08 -16.70
N GLU A 142 -0.62 -13.52 -17.64
CA GLU A 142 -1.10 -14.19 -18.86
C GLU A 142 -0.27 -13.78 -20.09
#